data_AF-A0A1F8S5N6-F1
#
_entry.id   AF-A0A1F8S5N6-F1
#
_cell.length_a   1.000
_cell.length_b   1.000
_cell.length_c   1.000
_cell.angle_alpha   90.00
_cell.angle_beta   90.00
_cell.angle_gamma   90.00
#
_symmetry.space_group_name_H-M   'P 1'
#
loop_
_entity.id
_entity.type
_entity.pdbx_description
1 polymer ?
#
loop_
_entity_poly.entity_id
_entity_poly.type
_entity_poly.pdbx_seq_one_letter_code
_entity_poly.pdbx_strand_id
1 'polypeptide(L)'
;MPIPVAILVERALAGLDVLAATAEAVDDEWQYVTDLGTVWRARLGALKEARGAETAPDGAEAALDALVAEAGRIEDPHRAIDWLSTFPQVTLAALGEAS
;
A
#
# COMPACT_ATOMS: atom_id res chain seq x y z
N MET A 1 12.14 -6.45 18.78
CA MET A 1 11.03 -7.42 18.74
C MET A 1 10.70 -7.65 17.27
N PRO A 2 10.43 -8.90 16.84
CA PRO A 2 9.93 -9.13 15.49
C PRO A 2 8.62 -8.37 15.26
N ILE A 3 8.47 -7.72 14.10
CA ILE A 3 7.28 -6.94 13.76
C ILE A 3 6.19 -7.84 13.16
N PRO A 4 4.93 -7.74 13.59
CA PRO A 4 3.84 -8.49 12.98
C PRO A 4 3.48 -7.98 11.59
N VAL A 5 3.03 -8.89 10.70
CA VAL A 5 2.50 -8.54 9.38
C VAL A 5 1.39 -7.49 9.46
N ALA A 6 0.53 -7.54 10.49
CA ALA A 6 -0.56 -6.58 10.65
C ALA A 6 -0.06 -5.13 10.74
N ILE A 7 1.04 -4.87 11.44
CA ILE A 7 1.61 -3.53 11.59
C ILE A 7 2.12 -3.02 10.25
N LEU A 8 2.77 -3.90 9.49
CA LEU A 8 3.29 -3.59 8.16
C LEU A 8 2.17 -3.29 7.15
N VAL A 9 1.09 -4.07 7.19
CA VAL A 9 -0.10 -3.81 6.37
C VAL A 9 -0.78 -2.49 6.75
N GLU A 10 -0.87 -2.16 8.04
CA GLU A 10 -1.41 -0.86 8.47
C GLU A 10 -0.59 0.32 7.94
N ARG A 11 0.74 0.22 7.96
CA ARG A 11 1.63 1.24 7.35
C ARG A 11 1.39 1.35 5.83
N ALA A 12 1.23 0.22 5.14
CA ALA A 12 0.94 0.21 3.72
C ALA A 12 -0.42 0.84 3.39
N LEU A 13 -1.46 0.55 4.18
CA LEU A 13 -2.77 1.18 4.01
C LEU A 13 -2.69 2.70 4.17
N ALA A 14 -1.92 3.20 5.14
CA ALA A 14 -1.69 4.63 5.29
C ALA A 14 -0.96 5.24 4.08
N GLY A 15 0.04 4.54 3.52
CA GLY A 15 0.71 4.97 2.29
C GLY A 15 -0.22 5.00 1.07
N LEU A 16 -1.12 4.02 0.96
CA LEU A 16 -2.16 3.98 -0.08
C LEU A 16 -3.14 5.15 0.05
N ASP A 17 -3.53 5.51 1.28
CA ASP A 17 -4.41 6.65 1.53
C ASP A 17 -3.74 7.98 1.16
N VAL A 18 -2.43 8.13 1.38
CA VAL A 18 -1.67 9.31 0.93
C VAL A 18 -1.69 9.43 -0.60
N LEU A 19 -1.43 8.33 -1.31
CA LEU A 19 -1.46 8.31 -2.77
C LEU A 19 -2.86 8.64 -3.32
N ALA A 20 -3.90 8.08 -2.69
CA ALA A 20 -5.28 8.34 -3.09
C ALA A 20 -5.63 9.83 -2.92
N ALA A 21 -5.25 10.44 -1.79
CA ALA A 21 -5.48 11.86 -1.56
C ALA A 21 -4.73 12.76 -2.57
N THR A 22 -3.50 12.40 -2.96
CA THR A 22 -2.78 13.13 -4.03
C THR A 22 -3.45 12.95 -5.40
N ALA A 23 -3.96 11.76 -5.69
CA ALA A 23 -4.63 11.43 -6.95
C ALA A 23 -6.04 12.05 -7.10
N GLU A 24 -6.71 12.39 -5.99
CA GLU A 24 -8.05 13.02 -5.99
C GLU A 24 -8.11 14.33 -6.80
N ALA A 25 -6.97 14.99 -7.04
CA ALA A 25 -6.89 16.18 -7.87
C ALA A 25 -7.15 15.94 -9.37
N VAL A 26 -7.22 14.68 -9.83
CA VAL A 26 -7.51 14.31 -11.22
C VAL A 26 -9.00 13.94 -11.37
N ASP A 27 -9.84 14.95 -11.59
CA ASP A 27 -11.31 14.79 -11.67
C ASP A 27 -11.75 13.74 -12.69
N ASP A 28 -11.10 13.69 -13.87
CA ASP A 28 -11.46 12.79 -14.96
C ASP A 28 -11.15 11.31 -14.66
N GLU A 29 -10.35 11.03 -13.63
CA GLU A 29 -9.94 9.68 -13.23
C GLU A 29 -10.49 9.27 -11.86
N TRP A 30 -11.37 10.08 -11.26
CA TRP A 30 -11.87 9.89 -9.90
C TRP A 30 -12.48 8.50 -9.65
N GLN A 31 -13.29 7.98 -10.58
CA GLN A 31 -13.88 6.64 -10.45
C GLN A 31 -12.80 5.55 -10.45
N TYR A 32 -11.79 5.68 -11.32
CA TYR A 32 -10.69 4.72 -11.41
C TYR A 32 -9.85 4.71 -10.12
N VAL A 33 -9.52 5.88 -9.58
CA VAL A 33 -8.83 6.04 -8.29
C VAL A 33 -9.62 5.40 -7.14
N THR A 34 -10.93 5.63 -7.11
CA THR A 34 -11.82 5.09 -6.08
C THR A 34 -11.91 3.56 -6.16
N ASP A 35 -12.03 3.01 -7.36
CA ASP A 35 -12.11 1.56 -7.58
C ASP A 35 -10.79 0.88 -7.18
N LEU A 36 -9.64 1.43 -7.59
CA LEU A 36 -8.33 0.95 -7.17
C LEU A 36 -8.17 0.96 -5.66
N GLY A 37 -8.48 2.10 -5.01
CA GLY A 37 -8.41 2.21 -3.56
C GLY A 37 -9.29 1.20 -2.85
N THR A 38 -10.49 0.94 -3.36
CA THR A 38 -11.42 -0.06 -2.79
C THR A 38 -10.85 -1.48 -2.89
N VAL A 39 -10.41 -1.88 -4.08
CA VAL A 39 -9.87 -3.23 -4.34
C VAL A 39 -8.62 -3.48 -3.49
N TRP A 40 -7.69 -2.52 -3.44
CA TRP A 40 -6.44 -2.71 -2.72
C TRP A 40 -6.61 -2.67 -1.20
N ARG A 41 -7.47 -1.81 -0.66
CA ARG A 41 -7.81 -1.83 0.77
C ARG A 41 -8.43 -3.16 1.18
N ALA A 42 -9.34 -3.70 0.37
CA ALA A 42 -9.93 -5.01 0.63
C ALA A 42 -8.88 -6.13 0.61
N ARG A 43 -7.99 -6.16 -0.39
CA ARG A 43 -6.94 -7.19 -0.50
C ARG A 43 -5.92 -7.12 0.66
N LEU A 44 -5.44 -5.91 0.98
CA LEU A 44 -4.54 -5.71 2.12
C LEU A 44 -5.25 -6.04 3.45
N GLY A 45 -6.51 -5.66 3.59
CA GLY A 45 -7.34 -6.04 4.75
C GLY A 45 -7.44 -7.56 4.93
N ALA A 46 -7.73 -8.29 3.85
CA ALA A 46 -7.77 -9.77 3.89
C ALA A 46 -6.42 -10.38 4.28
N LEU A 47 -5.30 -9.83 3.80
CA LEU A 47 -3.96 -10.26 4.21
C LEU A 47 -3.73 -10.04 5.71
N LYS A 48 -4.09 -8.87 6.22
CA LYS A 48 -4.01 -8.55 7.65
C LYS A 48 -4.85 -9.53 8.48
N GLU A 49 -6.05 -9.86 8.04
CA GLU A 49 -6.91 -10.83 8.74
C GLU A 49 -6.32 -12.24 8.74
N ALA A 50 -5.79 -12.70 7.60
CA ALA A 50 -5.27 -14.05 7.45
C ALA A 50 -3.92 -14.26 8.15
N ARG A 51 -3.01 -13.28 8.05
CA ARG A 51 -1.59 -13.42 8.43
C ARG A 51 -1.13 -12.42 9.47
N GLY A 52 -2.00 -11.56 10.00
CA GLY A 52 -1.62 -10.41 10.79
C GLY A 52 -0.80 -10.70 12.06
N ALA A 53 -1.00 -11.88 12.65
CA ALA A 53 -0.25 -12.34 13.83
C ALA A 53 1.10 -12.99 13.49
N GLU A 54 1.36 -13.29 12.21
CA GLU A 54 2.65 -13.82 11.77
C GLU A 54 3.74 -12.77 11.91
N THR A 55 4.97 -13.24 12.16
CA THR A 55 6.15 -12.39 12.07
C THR A 55 6.43 -12.06 10.61
N ALA A 56 6.67 -10.78 10.32
CA ALA A 56 7.01 -10.35 8.98
C ALA A 56 8.36 -10.95 8.51
N PRO A 57 8.53 -11.19 7.19
CA PRO A 57 9.80 -11.62 6.63
C PRO A 57 10.96 -10.67 6.96
N ASP A 58 12.17 -11.22 7.04
CA ASP A 58 13.38 -10.41 7.24
C ASP A 58 13.51 -9.33 6.15
N GLY A 59 13.77 -8.09 6.57
CA GLY A 59 13.90 -6.94 5.68
C GLY A 59 12.58 -6.32 5.20
N ALA A 60 11.42 -6.97 5.44
CA ALA A 60 10.12 -6.44 5.03
C ALA A 60 9.81 -5.08 5.70
N GLU A 61 10.20 -4.90 6.97
CA GLU A 61 10.02 -3.62 7.67
C GLU A 61 10.73 -2.47 6.97
N ALA A 62 12.04 -2.62 6.71
CA ALA A 62 12.83 -1.60 6.05
C ALA A 62 12.33 -1.32 4.63
N ALA A 63 11.91 -2.36 3.90
CA ALA A 63 11.35 -2.23 2.57
C ALA A 63 10.04 -1.43 2.57
N LEU A 64 9.13 -1.72 3.52
CA LEU A 64 7.85 -1.01 3.63
C LEU A 64 8.02 0.42 4.13
N ASP A 65 8.94 0.67 5.06
CA ASP A 65 9.24 2.03 5.52
C ASP A 65 9.78 2.88 4.36
N ALA A 66 10.68 2.31 3.54
CA ALA A 66 11.17 2.99 2.34
C ALA A 66 10.06 3.23 1.29
N LEU A 67 9.17 2.24 1.11
CA LEU A 67 8.06 2.33 0.17
C LEU A 67 7.03 3.38 0.58
N VAL A 68 6.64 3.42 1.86
CA VAL A 68 5.74 4.43 2.44
C VAL A 68 6.38 5.82 2.37
N ALA A 69 7.68 5.94 2.63
CA ALA A 69 8.40 7.20 2.49
C ALA A 69 8.49 7.68 1.03
N GLU A 70 8.52 6.78 0.04
CA GLU A 70 8.42 7.15 -1.38
C GLU A 70 7.02 7.62 -1.72
N ALA A 71 5.96 6.90 -1.30
CA ALA A 71 4.58 7.33 -1.51
C ALA A 71 4.31 8.75 -0.97
N GLY A 72 4.83 9.07 0.22
CA GLY A 72 4.69 10.40 0.81
C GLY A 72 5.50 11.52 0.14
N ARG A 73 6.38 11.20 -0.81
CA ARG A 73 7.15 12.17 -1.61
C ARG A 73 6.56 12.41 -3.00
N ILE A 74 5.49 11.70 -3.37
CA ILE A 74 4.82 11.87 -4.66
C ILE A 74 3.84 13.05 -4.56
N GLU A 75 4.14 14.10 -5.31
CA GLU A 75 3.31 15.32 -5.39
C GLU A 75 2.56 15.44 -6.71
N ASP A 76 2.97 14.70 -7.76
CA ASP A 76 2.29 14.67 -9.05
C ASP A 76 1.09 13.73 -9.00
N PRO A 77 -0.15 14.22 -9.23
CA PRO A 77 -1.36 13.41 -9.19
C PRO A 77 -1.35 12.21 -10.15
N HIS A 78 -0.85 12.36 -11.38
CA HIS A 78 -0.85 11.24 -12.34
C HIS A 78 0.15 10.16 -11.91
N ARG A 79 1.31 10.56 -11.39
CA ARG A 79 2.25 9.62 -10.80
C ARG A 79 1.68 8.93 -9.56
N ALA A 80 0.86 9.61 -8.77
CA ALA A 80 0.17 8.99 -7.65
C ALA A 80 -0.80 7.89 -8.13
N ILE A 81 -1.51 8.13 -9.24
CA ILE A 81 -2.41 7.14 -9.86
C ILE A 81 -1.64 5.89 -10.33
N ASP A 82 -0.52 6.05 -11.03
CA ASP A 82 0.35 4.92 -11.41
C ASP A 82 0.75 4.10 -10.17
N TRP A 83 1.06 4.80 -9.09
CA TRP A 83 1.46 4.20 -7.81
C TRP A 83 0.32 3.53 -7.05
N LEU A 84 -0.95 3.90 -7.25
CA LEU A 84 -2.10 3.22 -6.63
C LEU A 84 -2.18 1.74 -7.02
N SER A 85 -1.63 1.35 -8.17
CA SER A 85 -1.53 -0.04 -8.59
C SER A 85 -0.21 -0.70 -8.18
N THR A 86 0.90 0.04 -8.26
CA THR A 86 2.26 -0.47 -8.01
C THR A 86 2.53 -0.68 -6.52
N PHE A 87 2.18 0.30 -5.69
CA PHE A 87 2.47 0.32 -4.26
C PHE A 87 1.89 -0.91 -3.53
N PRO A 88 0.61 -1.29 -3.73
CA PRO A 88 0.06 -2.48 -3.09
C PRO A 88 0.73 -3.77 -3.57
N GLN A 89 1.10 -3.86 -4.86
CA GLN A 89 1.80 -5.04 -5.39
C GLN A 89 3.19 -5.21 -4.77
N VAL A 90 3.96 -4.12 -4.64
CA VAL A 90 5.27 -4.15 -3.98
C VAL A 90 5.13 -4.51 -2.50
N THR A 91 4.08 -3.99 -1.83
CA THR A 91 3.75 -4.38 -0.44
C THR A 91 3.52 -5.89 -0.32
N LEU A 92 2.70 -6.46 -1.20
CA LEU A 92 2.41 -7.89 -1.22
C LEU A 92 3.68 -8.72 -1.44
N ALA A 93 4.51 -8.33 -2.42
CA ALA A 93 5.77 -9.00 -2.71
C ALA A 93 6.75 -8.96 -1.50
N ALA A 94 6.86 -7.82 -0.83
CA ALA A 94 7.69 -7.68 0.37
C ALA A 94 7.21 -8.55 1.55
N LEU A 95 5.91 -8.83 1.62
CA LEU A 95 5.30 -9.73 2.61
C LEU A 95 5.28 -11.21 2.18
N GLY A 96 5.88 -11.52 1.03
CA GLY A 96 6.00 -12.88 0.52
C GLY A 96 4.73 -13.43 -0.13
N GLU A 97 3.77 -12.56 -0.49
CA GLU A 97 2.59 -12.97 -1.24
C GLU A 97 2.96 -13.24 -2.71
N ALA A 98 2.40 -14.31 -3.29
CA ALA A 98 2.50 -14.56 -4.71
C ALA A 98 1.63 -13.54 -5.48
N SER A 99 2.23 -12.93 -6.51
CA SER A 99 1.58 -12.02 -7.45
C SER A 99 0.52 -12.73 -8.29
#